data_AF-A0A941CNG5-F1
#
_entry.id   AF-A0A941CNG5-F1
#
_cell.length_a   1.000
_cell.length_b   1.000
_cell.length_c   1.000
_cell.angle_alpha   90.00
_cell.angle_beta   90.00
_cell.angle_gamma   90.00
#
_symmetry.space_group_name_H-M   'P 1'
#
loop_
_entity.id
_entity.type
_entity.pdbx_description
1 polymer ?
#
loop_
_entity_poly.entity_id
_entity_poly.type
_entity_poly.pdbx_seq_one_letter_code
_entity_poly.pdbx_strand_id
1 'polypeptide(L)' 'MPWYSFSEIWTPLSMFGVKLYREKNERKLWVKVGNKKRRRLFGHKDHRMEE' A
#
# COMPACT_ATOMS: atom_id res chain seq x y z
N MET A 1 3.53 18.78 -9.77
CA MET A 1 3.34 17.31 -9.69
C MET A 1 2.77 17.00 -8.32
N PRO A 2 1.63 16.31 -8.18
CA PRO A 2 1.17 15.89 -6.86
C PRO A 2 2.24 15.00 -6.24
N TRP A 3 2.86 15.49 -5.17
CA TRP A 3 3.96 14.82 -4.48
C TRP A 3 3.39 13.59 -3.77
N TYR A 4 3.28 12.48 -4.49
CA TYR A 4 2.95 11.18 -3.90
C TYR A 4 4.10 10.78 -2.95
N SER A 5 3.91 11.10 -1.68
CA SER A 5 4.85 10.76 -0.63
C SER A 5 4.53 9.34 -0.13
N PHE A 6 5.35 8.39 -0.57
CA PHE A 6 5.34 7.01 -0.06
C PHE A 6 6.38 6.88 1.04
N SER A 7 5.98 6.33 2.18
CA SER A 7 6.90 5.90 3.23
C SER A 7 7.01 4.38 3.21
N GLU A 8 8.23 3.87 3.00
CA GLU A 8 8.49 2.44 3.17
C GLU A 8 8.47 2.11 4.66
N ILE A 9 7.73 1.06 5.03
CA ILE A 9 7.67 0.54 6.39
C ILE A 9 8.57 -0.68 6.45
N TRP A 10 9.68 -0.56 7.17
CA TRP A 10 10.54 -1.70 7.44
C TRP A 10 9.83 -2.66 8.40
N THR A 11 9.70 -3.92 7.98
CA THR A 11 9.09 -4.99 8.76
C THR A 11 9.97 -6.24 8.65
N PRO A 12 9.90 -7.18 9.60
CA PRO A 12 10.63 -8.45 9.50
C PRO A 12 10.30 -9.23 8.22
N LEU A 13 9.07 -9.09 7.72
CA LEU A 13 8.59 -9.57 6.42
C LEU A 13 9.39 -9.03 5.22
N SER A 14 10.05 -7.87 5.36
CA SER A 14 10.95 -7.30 4.35
C SER A 14 12.15 -8.20 4.07
N MET A 15 12.63 -8.93 5.08
CA MET A 15 13.72 -9.92 4.90
C MET A 15 13.28 -11.11 4.02
N PHE A 16 11.99 -11.42 4.03
CA PHE A 16 11.37 -12.44 3.17
C PHE A 16 10.88 -11.86 1.83
N GLY A 17 11.27 -10.63 1.49
CA GLY A 17 10.93 -9.96 0.23
C GLY A 17 9.56 -9.29 0.22
N VAL A 18 8.88 -9.17 1.36
CA VAL A 18 7.58 -8.47 1.49
C VAL A 18 7.83 -7.04 1.96
N LYS A 19 7.79 -6.08 1.03
CA LYS A 19 7.96 -4.65 1.31
C LYS A 19 6.60 -3.96 1.43
N LEU A 20 6.40 -3.24 2.53
CA LEU A 20 5.19 -2.47 2.78
C LEU A 20 5.46 -0.99 2.51
N TYR A 21 4.55 -0.34 1.80
CA TYR A 21 4.58 1.08 1.49
C TYR A 21 3.28 1.70 1.98
N ARG A 22 3.38 2.82 2.68
CA ARG A 22 2.24 3.61 3.12
C ARG A 22 2.25 4.93 2.39
N GLU A 23 1.15 5.24 1.73
CA GLU A 23 0.93 6.53 1.09
C GLU A 23 0.48 7.54 2.15
N LYS A 24 1.26 8.63 2.33
CA LYS A 24 0.95 9.65 3.35
C LYS A 24 -0.33 10.42 3.05
N ASN A 25 -0.67 10.60 1.77
CA ASN A 25 -1.74 11.49 1.35
C ASN A 25 -3.13 10.84 1.45
N GLU A 26 -3.28 9.60 0.95
CA GLU A 26 -4.61 8.95 0.86
C GLU A 26 -4.78 7.77 1.84
N ARG A 27 -3.91 7.63 2.85
CA ARG A 27 -3.89 6.48 3.80
C ARG A 27 -3.87 5.11 3.11
N LYS A 28 -3.47 5.01 1.84
CA LYS A 28 -3.42 3.74 1.12
C LYS A 28 -2.19 2.93 1.55
N LEU A 29 -2.42 1.66 1.84
CA LEU A 29 -1.36 0.69 2.07
C LEU A 29 -1.10 -0.11 0.79
N TRP A 30 0.17 -0.25 0.49
CA TRP A 30 0.68 -0.92 -0.68
C TRP A 30 1.67 -2.00 -0.23
N VAL A 31 1.66 -3.13 -0.90
CA VAL A 31 2.59 -4.23 -0.64
C VAL A 31 3.28 -4.64 -1.93
N LYS A 32 4.57 -4.93 -1.83
CA LYS A 32 5.36 -5.54 -2.90
C LYS A 32 5.94 -6.84 -2.35
N VAL A 33 5.67 -7.95 -3.03
CA VAL A 33 6.21 -9.27 -2.65
C VAL A 33 7.17 -9.72 -3.73
N GLY A 34 8.47 -9.74 -3.43
CA GLY A 34 9.54 -10.11 -4.34
C GLY A 34 9.53 -9.28 -5.64
N ASN A 35 9.49 -9.98 -6.77
CA ASN A 35 9.42 -9.38 -8.12
C ASN A 35 8.00 -9.09 -8.62
N LYS A 36 6.96 -9.28 -7.80
CA LYS A 36 5.59 -8.98 -8.21
C LYS A 36 5.34 -7.46 -8.24
N LYS A 37 4.42 -7.03 -9.12
CA LYS A 37 3.93 -5.65 -9.16
C LYS A 37 3.33 -5.26 -7.80
N ARG A 38 3.49 -4.00 -7.40
CA ARG A 38 2.92 -3.46 -6.14
C ARG A 38 1.41 -3.62 -6.17
N ARG A 39 0.85 -4.23 -5.12
CA ARG A 39 -0.61 -4.37 -4.92
C ARG A 39 -1.07 -3.45 -3.81
N ARG A 40 -2.26 -2.85 -3.97
CA ARG A 40 -2.94 -2.12 -2.89
C ARG A 40 -3.53 -3.15 -1.93
N LEU A 41 -3.21 -3.03 -0.64
CA LEU A 41 -3.77 -3.90 0.41
C LEU A 41 -5.18 -3.46 0.80
N PHE A 42 -5.41 -2.14 0.86
CA PHE A 42 -6.71 -1.57 1.15
C PHE A 42 -7.10 -0.64 0.01
N GLY A 43 -7.85 -1.20 -0.94
CA GLY A 43 -8.76 -0.40 -1.75
C GLY A 43 -9.97 -0.06 -0.88
N HIS A 44 -10.40 1.19 -0.95
CA HIS A 44 -11.67 1.70 -0.47
C HIS A 44 -12.69 0.58 -0.23
N LYS A 45 -13.19 0.41 1.01
CA LYS A 45 -14.52 -0.18 1.17
C LYS A 45 -15.41 0.75 0.36
N ASP A 46 -15.80 0.32 -0.83
CA ASP A 46 -16.88 0.93 -1.56
C ASP A 46 -18.09 0.75 -0.65
N HIS A 47 -18.34 1.75 0.19
CA HIS A 47 -19.58 1.89 0.91
C HIS A 47 -20.62 2.31 -0.12
N ARG A 48 -20.94 1.38 -1.02
CA ARG A 48 -22.12 1.44 -1.84
C ARG A 48 -23.27 1.21 -0.89
N MET A 49 -23.72 2.29 -0.25
CA MET A 49 -25.12 2.38 0.15
C MET A 49 -25.89 2.28 -1.16
N GLU A 50 -26.48 1.13 -1.40
CA GLU A 50 -27.61 1.03 -2.31
C GLU A 50 -28.84 1.07 -1.41
N GLU A 51 -29.65 2.09 -1.67
CA GLU A 51 -30.84 2.53 -0.94
C GLU A 51 -31.98 1.51 -0.98
#